data_AF-A0A645HU75-F1
#
_entry.id   AF-A0A645HU75-F1
#
_cell.length_a   1.000
_cell.length_b   1.000
_cell.length_c   1.000
_cell.angle_alpha   90.00
_cell.angle_beta   90.00
_cell.angle_gamma   90.00
#
_symmetry.space_group_name_H-M   'P 1'
#
loop_
_entity.id
_entity.type
_entity.pdbx_description
1 polymer ?
#
loop_
_entity_poly.entity_id
_entity_poly.type
_entity_poly.pdbx_seq_one_letter_code
_entity_poly.pdbx_strand_id
1 'polypeptide(L)' 'MVVKGQGLIRLRKIGMDENGKEYPIVEFKVSGEKIQVVEMIPGYTQSIINLSDTEELVTFMWANECFDPSKPDTFFEEV' A
#
# COMPACT_ATOMS: atom_id res chain seq x y z
N MET A 1 -0.25 8.92 1.40
CA MET A 1 0.00 9.90 2.49
C MET A 1 -1.24 9.97 3.38
N VAL A 2 -1.13 9.67 4.67
CA VAL A 2 -2.26 9.76 5.60
C VAL A 2 -2.36 11.18 6.16
N VAL A 3 -3.57 11.73 6.22
CA VAL A 3 -3.85 13.08 6.77
C VAL A 3 -4.82 13.09 7.95
N LYS A 4 -5.54 11.99 8.18
CA LYS A 4 -6.41 11.77 9.35
C LYS A 4 -6.44 10.28 9.68
N GLY A 5 -6.46 9.94 10.97
CA GLY A 5 -6.51 8.56 11.45
C GLY A 5 -5.16 7.86 11.44
N GLN A 6 -5.19 6.54 11.67
CA GLN A 6 -4.02 5.67 11.76
C GLN A 6 -4.18 4.48 10.83
N GLY A 7 -3.14 4.17 10.06
CA GLY A 7 -3.17 3.08 9.09
C GLY A 7 -1.90 2.23 9.12
N LEU A 8 -2.03 1.01 8.60
CA LEU A 8 -0.91 0.13 8.32
C LEU A 8 -0.87 -0.13 6.82
N ILE A 9 0.21 0.30 6.17
CA ILE A 9 0.51 -0.04 4.79
C ILE A 9 1.43 -1.27 4.79
N ARG A 10 1.12 -2.26 3.96
CA ARG A 10 1.95 -3.45 3.74
C ARG A 10 2.38 -3.51 2.29
N LEU A 11 3.64 -3.87 2.05
CA LEU A 11 4.21 -4.08 0.72
C LEU A 11 4.93 -5.43 0.68
N ARG A 12 4.74 -6.20 -0.39
CA ARG A 12 5.51 -7.41 -0.67
C ARG A 12 5.93 -7.44 -2.13
N LYS A 13 7.21 -7.73 -2.40
CA LYS A 13 7.70 -7.93 -3.76
C LYS A 13 7.02 -9.15 -4.38
N ILE A 14 6.52 -9.00 -5.60
CA ILE A 14 5.85 -10.07 -6.35
C ILE A 14 6.88 -11.12 -6.77
N GLY A 15 6.48 -12.39 -6.71
CA GLY A 15 7.28 -13.55 -7.10
C GLY A 15 8.01 -14.22 -5.93
N MET A 16 9.00 -15.06 -6.27
CA MET A 16 9.76 -15.86 -5.32
C MET A 16 11.23 -15.50 -5.36
N ASP A 17 11.93 -15.72 -4.25
CA ASP A 17 13.37 -15.68 -4.16
C ASP A 17 14.03 -16.89 -4.85
N GLU A 18 15.36 -16.94 -4.84
CA GLU A 18 16.16 -18.02 -5.44
C GLU A 18 15.87 -19.42 -4.85
N ASN A 19 15.25 -19.48 -3.67
CA ASN A 19 14.90 -20.72 -2.97
C ASN A 19 13.41 -21.09 -3.13
N GLY A 20 12.66 -20.35 -3.95
CA GLY A 20 11.24 -20.59 -4.17
C GLY A 20 10.33 -20.10 -3.03
N LYS A 21 10.83 -19.21 -2.17
CA LYS A 21 10.03 -18.60 -1.09
C LYS A 21 9.56 -17.21 -1.48
N GLU A 22 8.38 -16.83 -1.03
CA GLU A 22 7.90 -15.45 -1.17
C GLU A 22 8.82 -14.45 -0.43
N TYR A 23 8.92 -13.25 -0.98
CA TYR A 23 9.64 -12.15 -0.34
C TYR A 23 8.97 -11.70 0.96
N PRO A 24 9.72 -11.14 1.93
CA PRO A 24 9.15 -10.67 3.19
C PRO A 24 8.23 -9.46 2.98
N ILE A 25 7.22 -9.35 3.85
CA ILE A 25 6.34 -8.18 3.92
C ILE A 25 7.05 -7.05 4.66
N VAL A 26 6.99 -5.84 4.09
CA VAL A 26 7.45 -4.60 4.71
C VAL A 26 6.23 -3.83 5.20
N GLU A 27 6.26 -3.40 6.46
CA GLU A 27 5.15 -2.72 7.11
C GLU A 27 5.48 -1.26 7.43
N PHE A 28 4.53 -0.37 7.16
CA PHE A 28 4.61 1.06 7.48
C PHE A 28 3.41 1.47 8.31
N LYS A 29 3.63 1.78 9.58
CA LYS A 29 2.64 2.45 10.42
C LYS A 29 2.63 3.93 10.06
N VAL A 30 1.47 4.43 9.66
CA VAL A 30 1.27 5.80 9.16
C VAL A 30 0.14 6.47 9.94
N SER A 31 0.22 7.79 10.13
CA SER A 31 -0.81 8.55 10.84
C SER A 31 -0.95 9.97 10.30
N GLY A 32 -2.10 10.59 10.55
CA GLY A 32 -2.32 12.02 10.25
C GLY A 32 -1.49 12.97 11.14
N GLU A 33 -1.04 12.51 12.30
CA GLU A 33 -0.20 13.29 13.24
C GLU A 33 1.24 13.44 12.74
N LYS A 34 1.71 12.47 11.96
CA LYS A 34 3.05 12.47 11.37
C LYS A 34 2.93 12.23 9.87
N ILE A 35 2.90 13.33 9.12
CA ILE A 35 2.84 13.28 7.66
C ILE A 35 4.08 12.57 7.10
N GLN A 36 3.83 11.44 6.45
CA GLN A 36 4.83 10.61 5.79
C GLN A 36 4.31 10.22 4.41
N VAL A 37 5.21 10.27 3.42
CA VAL A 37 4.97 9.71 2.09
C VAL A 37 5.51 8.29 2.08
N VAL A 38 4.69 7.35 1.63
CA VAL A 38 5.09 5.98 1.32
C VAL A 38 4.95 5.85 -0.19
N GLU A 39 6.06 5.55 -0.86
CA GLU A 39 6.11 5.38 -2.30
C GLU A 39 5.82 3.93 -2.66
N MET A 40 4.92 3.74 -3.62
CA MET A 40 4.49 2.43 -4.08
C MET A 40 5.24 2.09 -5.36
N ILE A 41 6.19 1.16 -5.27
CA ILE A 41 7.07 0.80 -6.37
C ILE A 41 6.41 -0.32 -7.20
N PRO A 42 6.35 -0.21 -8.54
CA PRO A 42 5.87 -1.30 -9.39
C PRO A 42 6.57 -2.63 -9.10
N GLY A 43 5.82 -3.74 -9.20
CA GLY A 43 6.32 -5.07 -8.85
C GLY A 43 6.21 -5.42 -7.36
N TYR A 44 5.50 -4.61 -6.58
CA TYR A 44 5.09 -4.92 -5.21
C TYR A 44 3.56 -4.93 -5.11
N THR A 45 3.01 -6.00 -4.53
CA THR A 45 1.62 -5.97 -4.07
C THR A 45 1.53 -5.17 -2.78
N GLN A 46 0.36 -4.56 -2.55
CA GLN A 46 0.16 -3.60 -1.48
C GLN A 46 -1.23 -3.65 -0.86
N SER A 47 -1.31 -3.38 0.43
CA SER A 47 -2.58 -3.15 1.13
C SER A 47 -2.46 -1.99 2.11
N ILE A 48 -3.60 -1.39 2.44
CA ILE A 48 -3.74 -0.41 3.51
C ILE A 48 -4.95 -0.79 4.37
N ILE A 49 -4.75 -0.84 5.68
CA ILE A 49 -5.84 -1.08 6.64
C ILE A 49 -5.98 0.11 7.58
N ASN A 50 -7.23 0.43 7.94
CA ASN A 50 -7.52 1.33 9.06
C ASN A 50 -7.26 0.57 10.37
N LEU A 51 -6.47 1.16 11.25
CA LEU A 51 -6.14 0.59 12.56
C LEU A 51 -7.11 1.02 13.66
N SER A 52 -8.04 1.92 13.36
CA SER A 52 -9.05 2.40 14.29
C SER A 52 -10.44 1.86 13.95
N ASP A 53 -11.16 1.42 14.99
CA ASP A 53 -12.56 1.01 14.89
C ASP A 53 -13.52 2.21 14.97
N THR A 54 -13.04 3.36 15.46
CA THR A 54 -13.86 4.55 15.76
C THR A 54 -13.53 5.76 14.92
N GLU A 55 -12.34 5.83 14.33
CA GLU A 55 -11.88 6.96 13.55
C GLU A 55 -11.73 6.61 12.07
N GLU A 56 -12.05 7.58 11.22
CA GLU A 56 -11.84 7.47 9.79
C GLU A 56 -10.35 7.61 9.44
N LEU A 57 -9.89 6.73 8.56
CA LEU A 57 -8.61 6.88 7.88
C LEU A 57 -8.81 7.68 6.57
N VAL A 58 -8.23 8.87 6.48
CA VAL A 58 -8.23 9.67 5.24
C VAL A 58 -6.82 9.69 4.67
N THR A 59 -6.69 9.16 3.45
CA THR A 59 -5.41 8.98 2.77
C THR A 59 -5.46 9.64 1.40
N PHE A 60 -4.50 10.53 1.12
CA PHE A 60 -4.23 11.00 -0.23
C PHE A 60 -3.35 9.99 -0.96
N MET A 61 -3.83 9.55 -2.12
CA MET A 61 -3.11 8.71 -3.08
C MET A 61 -2.81 9.54 -4.32
N TRP A 62 -1.54 9.57 -4.71
CA TRP A 62 -1.10 10.11 -5.99
C TRP A 62 -0.68 8.94 -6.87
N ALA A 63 -1.09 8.97 -8.14
CA ALA A 63 -0.69 8.02 -9.16
C ALA A 63 -0.02 8.76 -10.30
N ASN A 64 0.94 8.10 -10.97
CA ASN A 64 1.69 8.66 -12.09
C ASN A 64 0.85 8.85 -13.35
N GLU A 65 -0.33 8.24 -13.43
CA GLU A 65 -1.27 8.35 -14.54
C GLU A 65 -2.73 8.31 -14.07
N CYS A 66 -3.65 8.73 -14.95
CA CYS A 66 -5.08 8.61 -14.70
C CYS A 66 -5.54 7.16 -14.92
N PHE A 67 -6.52 6.72 -14.15
CA PHE A 67 -7.12 5.40 -14.32
C PHE A 67 -7.81 5.26 -15.68
N ASP A 68 -7.45 4.21 -16.43
CA ASP A 68 -8.07 3.79 -17.69
C ASP A 68 -8.74 2.41 -17.51
N PRO A 69 -10.08 2.31 -17.52
CA PRO A 69 -10.78 1.03 -17.37
C PRO A 69 -10.45 -0.01 -18.46
N SER A 70 -10.00 0.43 -19.64
CA SER A 70 -9.62 -0.47 -20.74
C SER A 70 -8.20 -1.03 -20.57
N LYS A 71 -7.37 -0.36 -19.75
CA LYS A 71 -5.99 -0.72 -19.42
C LYS A 71 -5.73 -0.40 -17.94
N PRO A 72 -6.33 -1.14 -17.00
CA PRO A 72 -6.34 -0.76 -15.58
C PRO A 72 -4.98 -0.90 -14.89
N ASP A 73 -4.02 -1.60 -15.52
CA ASP A 73 -2.66 -1.88 -15.02
C ASP A 73 -2.59 -2.25 -13.52
N THR A 74 -3.61 -2.98 -13.05
CA THR A 74 -3.77 -3.37 -11.65
C THR A 74 -4.22 -4.82 -11.60
N PHE A 75 -3.48 -5.64 -10.86
CA PHE A 75 -3.71 -7.08 -10.74
C PHE A 75 -3.82 -7.44 -9.26
N PHE A 76 -4.78 -8.29 -8.91
CA PHE A 76 -5.00 -8.71 -7.52
C PHE A 76 -3.98 -9.77 -7.08
N GLU A 77 -3.38 -9.56 -5.92
CA GLU A 77 -2.46 -10.48 -5.24
C GLU A 77 -2.52 -10.21 -3.73
N GLU A 78 -2.63 -11.25 -2.91
CA GLU A 78 -2.74 -11.13 -1.45
C GLU A 78 -1.40 -10.71 -0.80
N VAL A 79 -1.50 -9.90 0.27
CA VAL A 79 -0.38 -9.43 1.11
C VAL A 79 -0.78 -9.35 2.59
#